data_AF-A0A4Q1RSF9-F1
#
_entry.id   AF-A0A4Q1RSF9-F1
#
_cell.length_a   1.000
_cell.length_b   1.000
_cell.length_c   1.000
_cell.angle_alpha   90.00
_cell.angle_beta   90.00
_cell.angle_gamma   90.00
#
_symmetry.space_group_name_H-M   'P 1'
#
loop_
_entity.id
_entity.type
_entity.pdbx_description
1 polymer ?
#
loop_
_entity_poly.entity_id
_entity_poly.type
_entity_poly.pdbx_seq_one_letter_code
_entity_poly.pdbx_strand_id
1 'polypeptide(L)'
;MHRTVATIRRTIAAALTAGRTLRYTALSGEIAALVATGRLVRTGDVLDRLGADLPDGQRSWYGRHCAKAFRAAHGGADAIRVWAQHRTTGRWIHQHVYAPADPALYAGLASYKATRHLVQAQFAEAA
;
A
#
# COMPACT_ATOMS: atom_id res chain seq x y z
N MET A 1 10.80 -35.56 -17.01
CA MET A 1 11.36 -35.18 -15.70
C MET A 1 10.43 -35.66 -14.59
N HIS A 2 10.80 -36.72 -13.86
CA HIS A 2 10.03 -37.16 -12.69
C HIS A 2 10.49 -36.38 -11.46
N ARG A 3 9.57 -35.69 -10.79
CA ARG A 3 9.85 -35.07 -9.50
C ARG A 3 10.02 -36.18 -8.47
N THR A 4 11.15 -36.19 -7.77
CA THR A 4 11.41 -37.11 -6.66
C THR A 4 10.37 -36.94 -5.55
N VAL A 5 10.00 -38.03 -4.87
CA VAL A 5 9.03 -38.05 -3.75
C VAL A 5 9.39 -37.03 -2.66
N ALA A 6 10.68 -36.81 -2.41
CA ALA A 6 11.16 -35.80 -1.48
C ALA A 6 10.79 -34.36 -1.89
N THR A 7 10.81 -34.06 -3.18
CA THR A 7 10.43 -32.73 -3.72
C THR A 7 8.93 -32.51 -3.60
N ILE A 8 8.13 -33.56 -3.86
CA ILE A 8 6.67 -33.54 -3.71
C ILE A 8 6.32 -33.29 -2.22
N ARG A 9 6.92 -34.04 -1.29
CA ARG A 9 6.71 -33.86 0.15
C ARG A 9 7.08 -32.46 0.64
N ARG A 10 8.22 -31.91 0.20
CA ARG A 10 8.61 -30.53 0.54
C ARG A 10 7.64 -29.49 -0.03
N THR A 11 7.15 -29.71 -1.25
CA THR A 11 6.17 -28.81 -1.88
C THR A 11 4.84 -28.85 -1.14
N ILE A 12 4.36 -30.04 -0.77
CA ILE A 12 3.13 -30.22 0.01
C ILE A 12 3.30 -29.62 1.41
N ALA A 13 4.40 -29.90 2.11
CA ALA A 13 4.66 -29.32 3.42
C ALA A 13 4.71 -27.79 3.36
N ALA A 14 5.44 -27.22 2.40
CA ALA A 14 5.48 -25.78 2.16
C ALA A 14 4.09 -25.21 1.86
N ALA A 15 3.27 -25.89 1.05
CA ALA A 15 1.91 -25.48 0.72
C ALA A 15 0.95 -25.58 1.92
N LEU A 16 1.11 -26.59 2.79
CA LEU A 16 0.32 -26.75 4.02
C LEU A 16 0.69 -25.71 5.08
N THR A 17 1.96 -25.30 5.12
CA THR A 17 2.45 -24.22 6.01
C THR A 17 2.31 -22.83 5.40
N ALA A 18 2.00 -22.74 4.10
CA ALA A 18 1.80 -21.48 3.40
C ALA A 18 0.55 -20.78 3.93
N GLY A 19 0.72 -20.00 5.00
CA GLY A 19 -0.35 -19.16 5.53
C GLY A 19 -0.85 -18.17 4.47
N ARG A 20 -2.05 -17.61 4.70
CA ARG A 20 -2.65 -16.58 3.83
C ARG A 20 -1.66 -15.46 3.48
N THR A 21 -0.77 -15.11 4.40
CA THR A 21 0.32 -14.15 4.20
C THR A 21 1.25 -14.50 3.05
N LEU A 22 1.74 -15.75 2.98
CA LEU A 22 2.63 -16.17 1.90
C LEU A 22 1.90 -16.12 0.55
N ARG A 23 0.63 -16.54 0.51
CA ARG A 23 -0.19 -16.50 -0.71
C ARG A 23 -0.34 -15.07 -1.25
N TYR A 24 -0.78 -14.13 -0.43
CA TYR A 24 -1.03 -12.75 -0.89
C TYR A 24 0.25 -11.96 -1.18
N THR A 25 1.33 -12.27 -0.44
CA THR A 25 2.66 -11.71 -0.74
C THR A 25 3.15 -12.23 -2.09
N ALA A 26 3.01 -13.53 -2.37
CA ALA A 26 3.37 -14.12 -3.66
C ALA A 26 2.55 -13.55 -4.82
N LEU A 27 1.24 -13.31 -4.63
CA LEU A 27 0.40 -12.65 -5.64
C LEU A 27 0.85 -11.22 -5.96
N SER A 28 1.48 -10.54 -5.00
CA SER A 28 1.99 -9.18 -5.18
C SER A 28 3.41 -9.16 -5.77
N GLY A 29 4.14 -10.28 -5.73
CA GLY A 29 5.47 -10.44 -6.32
C GLY A 29 6.45 -9.34 -5.91
N GLU A 30 7.14 -8.77 -6.90
CA GLU A 30 8.12 -7.70 -6.72
C GLU A 30 7.54 -6.45 -6.04
N ILE A 31 6.25 -6.15 -6.25
CA ILE A 31 5.61 -4.98 -5.63
C ILE A 31 5.62 -5.10 -4.11
N ALA A 32 5.44 -6.31 -3.55
CA ALA A 32 5.56 -6.51 -2.11
C ALA A 32 6.97 -6.22 -1.60
N ALA A 33 8.01 -6.59 -2.37
CA ALA A 33 9.40 -6.29 -2.03
C ALA A 33 9.70 -4.78 -2.10
N LEU A 34 9.17 -4.09 -3.12
CA LEU A 34 9.30 -2.63 -3.26
C LEU A 34 8.58 -1.89 -2.12
N VAL A 35 7.43 -2.38 -1.67
CA VAL A 35 6.74 -1.84 -0.49
C VAL A 35 7.54 -2.11 0.79
N ALA A 36 8.07 -3.32 0.98
CA ALA A 36 8.86 -3.68 2.15
C ALA A 36 10.15 -2.85 2.27
N THR A 37 10.77 -2.48 1.14
CA THR A 37 11.98 -1.63 1.09
C THR A 37 11.68 -0.14 1.10
N GLY A 38 10.41 0.26 1.15
CA GLY A 38 9.99 1.67 1.13
C GLY A 38 10.15 2.38 -0.22
N ARG A 39 10.52 1.66 -1.28
CA ARG A 39 10.55 2.18 -2.66
C ARG A 39 9.15 2.46 -3.21
N LEU A 40 8.16 1.75 -2.70
CA LEU A 40 6.75 2.06 -2.86
C LEU A 40 6.09 2.21 -1.49
N VAL A 41 5.07 3.05 -1.39
CA VAL A 41 4.38 3.33 -0.13
C VAL A 41 2.88 3.20 -0.29
N ARG A 42 2.21 2.69 0.75
CA ARG A 42 0.75 2.73 0.85
C ARG A 42 0.33 4.06 1.45
N THR A 43 -0.86 4.52 1.13
CA THR A 43 -1.39 5.78 1.67
C THR A 43 -1.52 5.76 3.19
N GLY A 44 -1.83 4.60 3.78
CA GLY A 44 -1.81 4.45 5.24
C GLY A 44 -0.44 4.66 5.87
N ASP A 45 0.64 4.19 5.23
CA ASP A 45 2.00 4.38 5.74
C ASP A 45 2.42 5.86 5.68
N VAL A 46 1.96 6.60 4.66
CA VAL A 46 2.17 8.05 4.56
C VAL A 46 1.46 8.76 5.72
N LEU A 47 0.20 8.43 5.99
CA LEU A 47 -0.55 9.00 7.10
C LEU A 47 0.07 8.68 8.46
N ASP A 48 0.57 7.45 8.66
CA ASP A 48 1.28 7.08 9.89
C ASP A 48 2.52 7.95 10.10
N ARG A 49 3.35 8.14 9.06
CA ARG A 49 4.57 8.95 9.13
C ARG A 49 4.28 10.42 9.43
N LEU A 50 3.16 10.93 8.93
CA LEU A 50 2.70 12.31 9.18
C LEU A 50 2.00 12.47 10.54
N GLY A 51 1.91 11.41 11.35
CA GLY A 51 1.26 11.46 12.66
C GLY A 51 -0.26 11.66 12.59
N ALA A 52 -0.90 11.28 11.47
CA ALA A 52 -2.32 11.49 11.27
C ALA A 52 -3.17 10.53 12.13
N ASP A 53 -3.86 11.09 13.12
CA ASP A 53 -4.85 10.38 13.93
C ASP A 53 -6.22 10.40 13.25
N LEU A 54 -6.45 9.44 12.36
CA LEU A 54 -7.67 9.32 11.56
C LEU A 54 -8.26 7.91 11.67
N PRO A 55 -9.58 7.76 11.88
CA PRO A 55 -10.24 6.47 11.78
C PRO A 55 -10.06 5.81 10.40
N ASP A 56 -10.06 4.48 10.35
CA ASP A 56 -9.82 3.72 9.11
C ASP A 56 -10.70 4.12 7.92
N GLY A 57 -11.97 4.46 8.18
CA GLY A 57 -12.88 4.97 7.17
C GLY A 57 -12.35 6.25 6.51
N GLN A 58 -11.83 7.19 7.31
CA GLN A 58 -11.25 8.44 6.83
C GLN A 58 -9.91 8.23 6.12
N ARG A 59 -9.07 7.29 6.61
CA ARG A 59 -7.84 6.88 5.93
C ARG A 59 -8.12 6.33 4.53
N SER A 60 -9.21 5.58 4.39
CA SER A 60 -9.67 5.06 3.09
C SER A 60 -10.10 6.18 2.13
N TRP A 61 -10.71 7.26 2.65
CA TRP A 61 -11.03 8.44 1.85
C TRP A 61 -9.79 9.15 1.35
N TYR A 62 -8.76 9.34 2.18
CA TYR A 62 -7.47 9.85 1.71
C TYR A 62 -6.91 9.03 0.53
N GLY A 63 -6.99 7.70 0.61
CA GLY A 63 -6.59 6.81 -0.48
C GLY A 63 -7.37 7.06 -1.79
N ARG A 64 -8.67 7.35 -1.70
CA ARG A 64 -9.50 7.70 -2.88
C ARG A 64 -9.09 9.04 -3.49
N HIS A 65 -8.74 10.02 -2.66
CA HIS A 65 -8.24 11.31 -3.13
C HIS A 65 -6.90 11.17 -3.86
N CYS A 66 -5.98 10.36 -3.33
CA CYS A 66 -4.72 10.03 -4.03
C CYS A 66 -4.98 9.34 -5.36
N ALA A 67 -5.85 8.33 -5.40
CA ALA A 67 -6.16 7.61 -6.65
C ALA A 67 -6.83 8.51 -7.69
N LYS A 68 -7.66 9.48 -7.25
CA LYS A 68 -8.23 10.50 -8.15
C LYS A 68 -7.13 11.42 -8.71
N ALA A 69 -6.23 11.91 -7.85
CA ALA A 69 -5.13 12.78 -8.28
C ALA A 69 -4.18 12.06 -9.24
N PHE A 70 -3.83 10.80 -8.95
CA PHE A 70 -2.97 9.99 -9.80
C PHE A 70 -3.56 9.80 -11.19
N ARG A 71 -4.84 9.42 -11.28
CA ARG A 71 -5.56 9.28 -12.56
C ARG A 71 -5.58 10.58 -13.35
N ALA A 72 -5.78 11.72 -12.68
CA ALA A 72 -5.74 13.02 -13.35
C ALA A 72 -4.35 13.33 -13.96
N ALA A 73 -3.27 12.96 -13.26
CA ALA A 73 -1.90 13.16 -13.73
C ALA A 73 -1.45 12.16 -14.82
N HIS A 74 -2.04 10.96 -14.85
CA HIS A 74 -1.60 9.85 -15.72
C HIS A 74 -2.66 9.45 -16.76
N GLY A 75 -3.42 10.41 -17.30
CA GLY A 75 -4.36 10.16 -18.40
C GLY A 75 -5.45 9.13 -18.10
N GLY A 76 -5.88 9.03 -16.84
CA GLY A 76 -6.90 8.09 -16.38
C GLY A 76 -6.36 6.73 -15.91
N ALA A 77 -5.05 6.48 -16.00
CA ALA A 77 -4.45 5.24 -15.54
C ALA A 77 -4.49 5.09 -14.01
N ASP A 78 -4.77 3.87 -13.55
CA ASP A 78 -4.73 3.51 -12.13
C ASP A 78 -3.29 3.32 -11.64
N ALA A 79 -3.00 3.73 -10.41
CA ALA A 79 -1.73 3.40 -9.76
C ALA A 79 -1.60 1.88 -9.52
N ILE A 80 -0.36 1.41 -9.46
CA ILE A 80 -0.05 0.00 -9.14
C ILE A 80 -0.70 -0.39 -7.80
N ARG A 81 -1.10 -1.65 -7.65
CA ARG A 81 -1.73 -2.16 -6.44
C ARG A 81 -0.92 -3.29 -5.80
N VAL A 82 -1.06 -3.42 -4.48
CA VAL A 82 -0.44 -4.47 -3.66
C VAL A 82 -1.49 -5.11 -2.75
N TRP A 83 -1.41 -6.43 -2.52
CA TRP A 83 -2.18 -7.03 -1.45
C TRP A 83 -1.54 -6.72 -0.11
N ALA A 84 -2.32 -6.10 0.77
CA ALA A 84 -1.89 -5.77 2.11
C ALA A 84 -2.95 -6.21 3.13
N GLN A 85 -2.47 -6.69 4.28
CA GLN A 85 -3.35 -6.99 5.40
C GLN A 85 -3.77 -5.69 6.10
N HIS A 86 -5.08 -5.49 6.24
CA HIS A 86 -5.65 -4.39 6.99
C HIS A 86 -5.32 -4.56 8.48
N ARG A 87 -4.73 -3.52 9.09
CA ARG A 87 -4.18 -3.63 10.46
C ARG A 87 -5.24 -3.90 11.52
N THR A 88 -6.43 -3.32 11.38
CA THR A 88 -7.51 -3.44 12.38
C THR A 88 -8.45 -4.62 12.14
N THR A 89 -8.70 -5.01 10.88
CA THR A 89 -9.68 -6.05 10.54
C THR A 89 -9.02 -7.39 10.18
N GLY A 90 -7.70 -7.41 10.00
CA GLY A 90 -6.95 -8.59 9.55
C GLY A 90 -7.29 -9.04 8.12
N ARG A 91 -8.19 -8.34 7.42
CA ARG A 91 -8.62 -8.68 6.05
C ARG A 91 -7.54 -8.29 5.05
N TRP A 92 -7.37 -9.12 4.03
CA TRP A 92 -6.51 -8.79 2.90
C TRP A 92 -7.25 -7.91 1.92
N ILE A 93 -6.65 -6.78 1.57
CA ILE A 93 -7.22 -5.80 0.64
C ILE A 93 -6.17 -5.40 -0.40
N HIS A 94 -6.66 -5.04 -1.58
CA HIS A 94 -5.81 -4.61 -2.69
C HIS A 94 -5.72 -3.08 -2.68
N GLN A 95 -4.56 -2.54 -2.31
CA GLN A 95 -4.35 -1.12 -2.08
C GLN A 95 -3.48 -0.51 -3.17
N HIS A 96 -3.76 0.72 -3.58
CA HIS A 96 -2.84 1.47 -4.43
C HIS A 96 -1.56 1.82 -3.69
N VAL A 97 -0.45 1.74 -4.41
CA VAL A 97 0.89 2.11 -3.95
C VAL A 97 1.51 3.13 -4.88
N TYR A 98 2.35 3.98 -4.31
CA TYR A 98 2.93 5.15 -4.98
C TYR A 98 4.42 5.22 -4.71
N ALA A 99 5.16 5.92 -5.57
CA ALA A 99 6.49 6.37 -5.18
C ALA A 99 6.37 7.31 -3.96
N PRO A 100 7.32 7.31 -3.01
CA PRO A 100 7.24 8.15 -1.81
C PRO A 100 7.04 9.65 -2.08
N ALA A 101 7.58 10.15 -3.20
CA ALA A 101 7.49 11.54 -3.63
C ALA A 101 6.46 11.76 -4.77
N ASP A 102 5.54 10.81 -4.98
CA ASP A 102 4.52 10.95 -6.03
C ASP A 102 3.61 12.17 -5.75
N PRO A 103 3.44 13.10 -6.71
CA PRO A 103 2.61 14.29 -6.54
C PRO A 103 1.15 13.98 -6.14
N ALA A 104 0.64 12.80 -6.49
CA ALA A 104 -0.71 12.37 -6.12
C ALA A 104 -0.90 12.24 -4.61
N LEU A 105 0.15 11.89 -3.86
CA LEU A 105 0.10 11.80 -2.39
C LEU A 105 -0.14 13.19 -1.79
N TYR A 106 0.61 14.18 -2.26
CA TYR A 106 0.49 15.58 -1.84
C TYR A 106 -0.86 16.18 -2.24
N ALA A 107 -1.26 16.01 -3.51
CA ALA A 107 -2.55 16.47 -4.01
C ALA A 107 -3.72 15.80 -3.25
N GLY A 108 -3.56 14.53 -2.86
CA GLY A 108 -4.48 13.82 -2.01
C GLY A 108 -4.64 14.49 -0.64
N LEU A 109 -3.51 14.83 0.02
CA LEU A 109 -3.51 15.48 1.33
C LEU A 109 -4.20 16.86 1.26
N ALA A 110 -3.84 17.66 0.26
CA ALA A 110 -4.32 19.03 0.09
C ALA A 110 -5.82 19.11 -0.27
N SER A 111 -6.33 18.11 -0.99
CA SER A 111 -7.73 18.08 -1.44
C SER A 111 -8.70 17.47 -0.43
N TYR A 112 -8.22 16.61 0.48
CA TYR A 112 -9.07 15.98 1.48
C TYR A 112 -9.10 16.78 2.78
N LYS A 113 -10.31 17.21 3.18
CA LYS A 113 -10.53 18.09 4.35
C LYS A 113 -9.87 17.56 5.63
N ALA A 114 -9.95 16.25 5.89
CA ALA A 114 -9.41 15.66 7.13
C ALA A 114 -7.88 15.59 7.16
N THR A 115 -7.19 15.74 6.03
CA THR A 115 -5.72 15.66 5.94
C THR A 115 -5.07 16.97 5.50
N ARG A 116 -5.84 17.97 5.07
CA ARG A 116 -5.31 19.24 4.54
C ARG A 116 -4.37 19.94 5.53
N HIS A 117 -4.62 19.85 6.83
CA HIS A 117 -3.76 20.44 7.86
C HIS A 117 -2.34 19.82 7.89
N LEU A 118 -2.20 18.55 7.49
CA LEU A 118 -0.90 17.86 7.43
C LEU A 118 0.03 18.44 6.35
N VAL A 119 -0.53 19.07 5.32
CA VAL A 119 0.24 19.75 4.27
C VAL A 119 1.01 20.93 4.85
N GLN A 120 0.38 21.71 5.74
CA GLN A 120 0.96 22.91 6.32
C GLN A 120 2.12 22.59 7.27
N ALA A 121 2.03 21.46 7.99
CA ALA A 121 3.10 21.01 8.89
C ALA A 121 4.42 20.73 8.15
N GLN A 122 4.37 20.19 6.93
CA GLN A 122 5.59 19.91 6.16
C GLN A 122 6.34 21.17 5.69
N PHE A 123 5.64 22.28 5.48
CA PHE A 123 6.29 23.54 5.08
C PHE A 123 6.85 24.33 6.26
N ALA A 124 6.28 24.15 7.46
CA ALA A 124 6.77 24.82 8.67
C ALA A 124 8.13 24.24 9.15
N GLU A 125 8.43 22.98 8.84
CA GLU A 125 9.69 22.32 9.23
C GLU A 125 10.85 22.56 8.24
N ALA A 126 10.54 23.09 7.05
CA ALA A 126 11.51 23.35 5.97
C ALA A 126 11.87 24.83 5.78
N ALA A 127 11.38 25.73 6.63
CA ALA A 127 11.60 27.18 6.60
C ALA A 127 12.43 27.62 7.81
#